data_AF-A0A497LYJ5-F1
#
_entry.id   AF-A0A497LYJ5-F1
#
_cell.length_a   1.000
_cell.length_b   1.000
_cell.length_c   1.000
_cell.angle_alpha   90.00
_cell.angle_beta   90.00
_cell.angle_gamma   90.00
#
_symmetry.space_group_name_H-M   'P 1'
#
loop_
_entity.id
_entity.type
_entity.pdbx_description
1 polymer ?
#
loop_
_entity_poly.entity_id
_entity_poly.type
_entity_poly.pdbx_seq_one_letter_code
_entity_poly.pdbx_strand_id
1 'polypeptide(L)'
;MVGLWSILKLLRTDPEKIKWSQRRRGLDPNIVDEAVKYDNLWRKSLTELNELRHKLNVITAEISKLKGPERENKIKEARKLSAEIKEFEKKVEEYERKRNELLLSIPNIVHESVPMGESEEDNVPIRYYGKPKVWKEFVDVFQTYIEGHNVGYEVIDYKPRSQVEMLEFLELGDTERAAKVAGSRFFYLFEDLVWLDKALMLYAMEYMTKQGFTLVEPPFMMRKKAYEGVSSFQ
;
A
#
# COMPACT_ATOMS: atom_id res chain seq x y z
N MET A 1 21.36 -0.13 -14.72
CA MET A 1 20.20 0.68 -15.15
C MET A 1 18.96 0.16 -14.45
N VAL A 2 18.61 0.74 -13.31
CA VAL A 2 17.35 0.42 -12.62
C VAL A 2 16.25 1.14 -13.40
N GLY A 3 15.71 0.49 -14.43
CA GLY A 3 14.55 1.05 -15.13
C GLY A 3 13.44 1.24 -14.10
N LEU A 4 12.81 2.41 -14.05
CA LEU A 4 11.63 2.63 -13.21
C LEU A 4 10.59 1.55 -13.54
N TRP A 5 10.48 0.55 -12.66
CA TRP A 5 9.41 -0.44 -12.65
C TRP A 5 8.23 0.22 -11.94
N SER A 6 7.39 0.94 -12.68
CA SER A 6 6.09 1.37 -12.17
C SER A 6 5.03 0.37 -12.60
N ILE A 7 4.01 0.21 -11.77
CA ILE A 7 2.86 -0.65 -12.09
C ILE A 7 2.16 -0.20 -13.38
N LEU A 8 2.18 1.11 -13.68
CA LEU A 8 1.69 1.67 -14.94
C LEU A 8 2.50 1.20 -16.15
N LYS A 9 3.83 1.11 -16.03
CA LYS A 9 4.66 0.56 -17.11
C LYS A 9 4.30 -0.90 -17.35
N LEU A 10 4.19 -1.67 -16.27
CA LEU A 10 3.83 -3.09 -16.34
C LEU A 10 2.43 -3.28 -16.92
N LEU A 11 1.46 -2.44 -16.56
CA LEU A 11 0.10 -2.46 -17.10
C LEU A 11 0.09 -2.33 -18.64
N ARG A 12 1.00 -1.53 -19.19
CA ARG A 12 1.10 -1.27 -20.63
C ARG A 12 1.91 -2.31 -21.39
N THR A 13 2.88 -2.96 -20.74
CA THR A 13 3.78 -3.92 -21.40
C THR A 13 3.38 -5.38 -21.19
N ASP A 14 2.92 -5.72 -19.99
CA ASP A 14 2.59 -7.08 -19.57
C ASP A 14 1.51 -7.05 -18.45
N PRO A 15 0.24 -6.76 -18.80
CA PRO A 15 -0.86 -6.77 -17.84
C PRO A 15 -1.15 -8.19 -17.30
N GLU A 16 -0.78 -9.25 -18.02
CA GLU A 16 -1.00 -10.63 -17.56
C GLU A 16 -0.16 -10.97 -16.33
N LYS A 17 1.03 -10.40 -16.18
CA LYS A 17 1.80 -10.53 -14.93
C LYS A 17 1.09 -9.92 -13.73
N ILE A 18 0.37 -8.81 -13.92
CA ILE A 18 -0.44 -8.19 -12.86
C ILE A 18 -1.62 -9.11 -12.52
N LYS A 19 -2.34 -9.60 -13.53
CA LYS A 19 -3.47 -10.52 -13.32
C LYS A 19 -3.04 -11.83 -12.66
N TRP A 20 -1.87 -12.37 -13.04
CA TRP A 20 -1.28 -13.52 -12.36
C TRP A 20 -1.07 -13.22 -10.88
N SER A 21 -0.49 -12.07 -10.54
CA SER A 21 -0.28 -11.68 -9.14
C SER A 21 -1.60 -11.48 -8.39
N GLN A 22 -2.65 -10.97 -9.04
CA GLN A 22 -3.99 -10.86 -8.44
C GLN A 22 -4.56 -12.24 -8.13
N ARG A 23 -4.51 -13.16 -9.09
CA ARG A 23 -4.96 -14.55 -8.89
C ARG A 23 -4.20 -15.24 -7.76
N ARG A 24 -2.89 -15.01 -7.64
CA ARG A 24 -2.08 -15.55 -6.54
C ARG A 24 -2.46 -15.02 -5.16
N ARG A 25 -3.13 -13.86 -5.09
CA ARG A 25 -3.66 -13.28 -3.85
C ARG A 25 -5.14 -13.61 -3.62
N GLY A 26 -5.76 -14.41 -4.49
CA GLY A 26 -7.21 -14.63 -4.47
C GLY A 26 -8.04 -13.39 -4.84
N LEU A 27 -7.43 -12.39 -5.49
CA LEU A 27 -8.09 -11.14 -5.88
C LEU A 27 -8.62 -11.20 -7.32
N ASP A 28 -9.63 -10.38 -7.61
CA ASP A 28 -10.22 -10.28 -8.94
C ASP A 28 -9.21 -9.69 -9.97
N PRO A 29 -8.86 -10.43 -11.04
CA PRO A 29 -8.00 -9.91 -12.10
C PRO A 29 -8.68 -8.88 -12.99
N ASN A 30 -10.02 -8.76 -13.00
CA ASN A 30 -10.75 -7.83 -13.89
C ASN A 30 -10.42 -6.35 -13.62
N ILE A 31 -9.96 -6.02 -12.41
CA ILE A 31 -9.50 -4.67 -12.07
C ILE A 31 -8.36 -4.20 -12.98
N VAL A 32 -7.54 -5.15 -13.45
CA VAL A 32 -6.44 -4.88 -14.38
C VAL A 32 -7.00 -4.52 -15.76
N ASP A 33 -8.05 -5.20 -16.22
CA ASP A 33 -8.68 -4.92 -17.51
C ASP A 33 -9.36 -3.55 -17.52
N GLU A 34 -10.04 -3.17 -16.43
CA GLU A 34 -10.57 -1.80 -16.28
C GLU A 34 -9.44 -0.76 -16.25
N ALA A 35 -8.32 -1.03 -15.57
CA ALA A 35 -7.18 -0.12 -15.57
C ALA A 35 -6.59 0.07 -16.98
N VAL A 36 -6.44 -1.01 -17.75
CA VAL A 36 -6.00 -0.97 -19.16
C VAL A 36 -6.98 -0.14 -20.01
N LYS A 37 -8.28 -0.36 -19.85
CA LYS A 37 -9.33 0.37 -20.56
C LYS A 37 -9.25 1.88 -20.30
N TYR A 38 -9.16 2.31 -19.05
CA TYR A 38 -9.05 3.74 -18.72
C TYR A 38 -7.71 4.35 -19.16
N ASP A 39 -6.61 3.59 -19.13
CA ASP A 39 -5.34 4.06 -19.73
C ASP A 39 -5.46 4.28 -21.24
N ASN A 40 -6.13 3.37 -21.95
CA ASN A 40 -6.38 3.50 -23.39
C ASN A 40 -7.26 4.71 -23.72
N LEU A 41 -8.36 4.89 -22.97
CA LEU A 41 -9.24 6.05 -23.11
C LEU A 41 -8.47 7.35 -22.88
N TRP A 42 -7.69 7.42 -21.80
CA TRP A 42 -6.86 8.59 -21.50
C TRP A 42 -5.86 8.89 -22.62
N ARG A 43 -5.11 7.89 -23.11
CA ARG A 43 -4.12 8.09 -24.18
C ARG A 43 -4.76 8.57 -25.48
N LYS A 44 -5.90 7.97 -25.86
CA LYS A 44 -6.65 8.35 -27.06
C LYS A 44 -7.18 9.78 -26.94
N SER A 45 -7.87 10.09 -25.85
CA SER A 45 -8.41 11.44 -25.62
C SER A 45 -7.31 12.48 -25.47
N LEU A 46 -6.17 12.16 -24.86
CA LEU A 46 -5.05 13.10 -24.80
C LEU A 46 -4.51 13.44 -26.20
N THR A 47 -4.47 12.45 -27.10
CA THR A 47 -4.05 12.66 -28.50
C THR A 47 -5.05 13.57 -29.23
N GLU A 48 -6.35 13.25 -29.14
CA GLU A 48 -7.43 14.05 -29.76
C GLU A 48 -7.45 15.49 -29.22
N LEU A 49 -7.22 15.68 -27.91
CA LEU A 49 -7.09 17.00 -27.29
C LEU A 49 -5.95 17.83 -27.89
N ASN A 50 -4.80 17.20 -28.11
CA ASN A 50 -3.64 17.87 -28.70
C ASN A 50 -3.88 18.25 -30.17
N GLU A 51 -4.59 17.42 -30.92
CA GLU A 51 -5.01 17.77 -32.28
C GLU A 51 -5.98 18.97 -32.31
N LEU A 52 -6.96 19.01 -31.40
CA LEU A 52 -7.87 20.16 -31.28
C LEU A 52 -7.13 21.45 -30.91
N ARG A 53 -6.18 21.37 -29.97
CA ARG A 53 -5.31 22.50 -29.60
C ARG A 53 -4.47 22.98 -30.79
N HIS A 54 -3.92 22.05 -31.57
CA HIS A 54 -3.18 22.39 -32.79
C HIS A 54 -4.09 23.11 -33.80
N LYS A 55 -5.28 22.57 -34.08
CA LYS A 55 -6.28 23.21 -34.95
C LYS A 55 -6.64 24.62 -34.48
N LEU A 56 -6.83 24.81 -33.17
CA LEU A 56 -7.14 26.14 -32.60
C LEU A 56 -5.99 27.14 -32.84
N ASN A 57 -4.74 26.70 -32.67
CA ASN A 57 -3.57 27.53 -32.91
C ASN A 57 -3.46 27.95 -34.39
N VAL A 58 -3.72 27.01 -35.31
CA VAL A 58 -3.75 27.30 -36.76
C VAL A 58 -4.84 28.32 -37.09
N ILE A 59 -6.08 28.11 -36.62
CA ILE A 59 -7.19 29.05 -36.85
C ILE A 59 -6.87 30.44 -36.26
N THR A 60 -6.28 30.49 -35.07
CA THR A 60 -5.92 31.75 -34.41
C THR A 60 -4.83 32.49 -35.19
N ALA A 61 -3.87 31.78 -35.77
CA ALA A 61 -2.87 32.36 -36.67
C ALA A 61 -3.49 32.89 -37.97
N GLU A 62 -4.48 32.18 -38.55
CA GLU A 62 -5.22 32.62 -39.75
C GLU A 62 -6.05 33.89 -39.51
N ILE A 63 -6.70 34.02 -38.34
CA ILE A 63 -7.51 35.19 -37.98
C ILE A 63 -6.72 36.50 -38.06
N SER A 64 -5.41 36.47 -37.77
CA SER A 64 -4.54 37.66 -37.84
C SER A 64 -4.36 38.20 -39.27
N LYS A 65 -4.57 37.35 -40.30
CA LYS A 65 -4.36 37.67 -41.72
C LYS A 65 -5.66 38.05 -42.46
N LEU A 66 -6.82 37.75 -41.88
CA LEU A 66 -8.13 37.95 -42.50
C LEU A 66 -8.77 39.30 -42.10
N LYS A 67 -9.67 39.83 -42.93
CA LYS A 67 -10.44 41.06 -42.67
C LYS A 67 -11.92 40.86 -43.02
N GLY A 68 -12.79 41.69 -42.45
CA GLY A 68 -14.21 41.71 -42.77
C GLY A 68 -14.97 40.43 -42.34
N PRO A 69 -15.99 39.99 -43.11
CA PRO A 69 -16.90 38.90 -42.72
C PRO A 69 -16.23 37.55 -42.48
N GLU A 70 -15.17 37.23 -43.25
CA GLU A 70 -14.41 35.98 -43.12
C GLU A 70 -13.69 35.88 -41.77
N ARG A 71 -13.19 37.02 -41.26
CA ARG A 71 -12.57 37.10 -39.94
C ARG A 71 -13.57 36.80 -38.84
N GLU A 72 -14.80 37.33 -38.93
CA GLU A 72 -15.85 37.06 -37.94
C GLU A 72 -16.27 35.59 -37.91
N ASN A 73 -16.35 34.93 -39.07
CA ASN A 73 -16.65 33.50 -39.15
C ASN A 73 -15.56 32.64 -38.49
N LYS A 74 -14.28 32.91 -38.75
CA LYS A 74 -13.16 32.21 -38.11
C LYS A 74 -13.09 32.46 -36.60
N ILE A 75 -13.46 33.66 -36.13
CA ILE A 75 -13.59 33.94 -34.69
C ILE A 75 -14.70 33.08 -34.05
N LYS A 76 -15.85 32.91 -34.72
CA LYS A 76 -16.92 32.02 -34.23
C LYS A 76 -16.46 30.56 -34.17
N GLU A 77 -15.74 30.10 -35.20
CA GLU A 77 -15.15 28.76 -35.26
C GLU A 77 -14.15 28.54 -34.10
N ALA A 78 -13.22 29.48 -33.89
CA ALA A 78 -12.26 29.42 -32.79
C ALA A 78 -12.93 29.39 -31.40
N ARG A 79 -14.00 30.18 -31.20
CA ARG A 79 -14.78 30.16 -29.96
C ARG A 79 -15.46 28.81 -29.73
N LYS A 80 -16.05 28.22 -30.77
CA LYS A 80 -16.67 26.89 -30.69
C LYS A 80 -15.64 25.82 -30.35
N LEU A 81 -14.50 25.83 -31.04
CA LEU A 81 -13.40 24.88 -30.80
C LEU A 81 -12.78 25.05 -29.40
N SER A 82 -12.66 26.28 -28.91
CA SER A 82 -12.20 26.54 -27.54
C SER A 82 -13.16 25.98 -26.48
N ALA A 83 -14.48 26.08 -26.70
CA ALA A 83 -15.48 25.47 -25.82
C ALA A 83 -15.40 23.94 -25.86
N GLU A 84 -15.21 23.35 -27.05
CA GLU A 84 -15.04 21.91 -27.22
C GLU A 84 -13.78 21.40 -26.52
N ILE A 85 -12.64 22.09 -26.66
CA ILE A 85 -11.39 21.79 -25.95
C ILE A 85 -11.62 21.76 -24.43
N LYS A 86 -12.34 22.75 -23.89
CA LYS A 86 -12.59 22.84 -22.44
C LYS A 86 -13.41 21.65 -21.92
N GLU A 87 -14.40 21.19 -22.68
CA GLU A 87 -15.16 19.99 -22.31
C GLU A 87 -14.33 18.71 -22.48
N PHE A 88 -13.43 18.68 -23.46
CA PHE A 88 -12.54 17.56 -23.69
C PHE A 88 -11.45 17.42 -22.62
N GLU A 89 -10.93 18.54 -22.12
CA GLU A 89 -9.98 18.59 -20.99
C GLU A 89 -10.57 17.93 -19.75
N LYS A 90 -11.82 18.24 -19.40
CA LYS A 90 -12.52 17.60 -18.27
C LYS A 90 -12.62 16.09 -18.43
N LYS A 91 -12.88 15.59 -19.64
CA LYS A 91 -12.94 14.14 -19.92
C LYS A 91 -11.58 13.47 -19.76
N VAL A 92 -10.52 14.11 -20.25
CA VAL A 92 -9.14 13.61 -20.09
C VAL A 92 -8.77 13.54 -18.60
N GLU A 93 -9.07 14.58 -17.83
CA GLU A 93 -8.86 14.60 -16.38
C GLU A 93 -9.65 13.50 -15.67
N GLU A 94 -10.91 13.25 -16.08
CA GLU A 94 -11.73 12.18 -15.51
C GLU A 94 -11.12 10.80 -15.77
N TYR A 95 -10.69 10.52 -17.00
CA TYR A 95 -10.06 9.24 -17.35
C TYR A 95 -8.71 9.05 -16.63
N GLU A 96 -7.93 10.12 -16.49
CA GLU A 96 -6.70 10.08 -15.70
C GLU A 96 -6.98 9.74 -14.24
N ARG A 97 -7.96 10.42 -13.62
CA ARG A 97 -8.33 10.20 -12.24
C ARG A 97 -8.77 8.76 -12.01
N LYS A 98 -9.69 8.25 -12.84
CA LYS A 98 -10.17 6.86 -12.75
C LYS A 98 -9.05 5.83 -12.95
N ARG A 99 -8.16 6.05 -13.92
CA ARG A 99 -6.97 5.21 -14.11
C ARG A 99 -6.11 5.20 -12.84
N ASN A 100 -5.83 6.36 -12.26
CA ASN A 100 -4.97 6.46 -11.07
C ASN A 100 -5.63 5.83 -9.83
N GLU A 101 -6.93 5.99 -9.65
CA GLU A 101 -7.71 5.32 -8.59
C GLU A 101 -7.59 3.79 -8.71
N LEU A 102 -7.77 3.24 -9.92
CA LEU A 102 -7.58 1.81 -10.17
C LEU A 102 -6.13 1.37 -9.91
N LEU A 103 -5.14 2.12 -10.39
CA LEU A 103 -3.72 1.78 -10.17
C LEU A 103 -3.33 1.77 -8.70
N LEU A 104 -3.87 2.68 -7.88
CA LEU A 104 -3.61 2.73 -6.44
C LEU A 104 -4.28 1.57 -5.68
N SER A 105 -5.33 0.97 -6.25
CA SER A 105 -5.99 -0.19 -5.67
C SER A 105 -5.31 -1.53 -6.01
N ILE A 106 -4.40 -1.54 -7.00
CA ILE A 106 -3.68 -2.76 -7.38
C ILE A 106 -2.48 -2.95 -6.42
N PRO A 107 -2.39 -4.07 -5.69
CA PRO A 107 -1.26 -4.36 -4.81
C PRO A 107 0.06 -4.50 -5.55
N ASN A 108 1.17 -4.48 -4.80
CA ASN A 108 2.46 -4.79 -5.38
C ASN A 108 2.52 -6.24 -5.91
N ILE A 109 3.32 -6.45 -6.95
CA ILE A 109 3.50 -7.74 -7.62
C ILE A 109 4.18 -8.71 -6.65
N VAL A 110 3.56 -9.87 -6.48
CA VAL A 110 4.09 -10.96 -5.66
C VAL A 110 5.38 -11.48 -6.30
N HIS A 111 6.45 -11.65 -5.50
CA HIS A 111 7.68 -12.25 -5.98
C HIS A 111 7.46 -13.75 -6.23
N GLU A 112 8.13 -14.33 -7.23
CA GLU A 112 7.93 -15.73 -7.63
C GLU A 112 8.20 -16.73 -6.50
N SER A 113 9.10 -16.38 -5.57
CA SER A 113 9.44 -17.18 -4.39
C SER A 113 8.39 -17.17 -3.27
N VAL A 114 7.37 -16.32 -3.33
CA VAL A 114 6.32 -16.29 -2.30
C VAL A 114 5.48 -17.55 -2.47
N PRO A 115 5.24 -18.35 -1.42
CA PRO A 115 4.38 -19.52 -1.50
C PRO A 115 2.94 -19.13 -1.83
N MET A 116 2.19 -20.06 -2.42
CA MET A 116 0.74 -19.88 -2.62
C MET A 116 0.03 -20.24 -1.32
N GLY A 117 -0.94 -19.43 -0.91
CA GLY A 117 -1.77 -19.66 0.27
C GLY A 117 -3.00 -18.77 0.26
N GLU A 118 -4.07 -19.21 0.91
CA GLU A 118 -5.31 -18.46 1.09
C GLU A 118 -5.33 -17.71 2.42
N SER A 119 -4.65 -18.25 3.45
CA SER A 119 -4.68 -17.71 4.80
C SER A 119 -3.35 -17.88 5.55
N GLU A 120 -3.32 -17.50 6.83
CA GLU A 120 -2.12 -17.58 7.66
C GLU A 120 -1.67 -19.02 7.92
N GLU A 121 -2.59 -19.97 7.83
CA GLU A 121 -2.37 -21.41 7.95
C GLU A 121 -1.51 -22.00 6.83
N ASP A 122 -1.45 -21.34 5.66
CA ASP A 122 -0.63 -21.77 4.53
C ASP A 122 0.80 -21.16 4.57
N ASN A 123 1.11 -20.36 5.59
CA ASN A 123 2.44 -19.79 5.74
C ASN A 123 3.47 -20.90 6.01
N VAL A 124 4.51 -20.96 5.16
CA VAL A 124 5.57 -21.95 5.27
C VAL A 124 6.66 -21.48 6.23
N PRO A 125 6.92 -22.18 7.36
CA PRO A 125 8.03 -21.87 8.25
C PRO A 125 9.37 -22.08 7.55
N ILE A 126 10.23 -21.05 7.53
CA ILE A 126 11.56 -21.15 6.87
C ILE A 126 12.71 -21.40 7.84
N ARG A 127 12.52 -21.11 9.14
CA ARG A 127 13.55 -21.26 10.16
C ARG A 127 12.95 -21.25 11.57
N TYR A 128 13.54 -22.06 12.45
CA TYR A 128 13.29 -22.04 13.90
C TYR A 128 14.57 -21.66 14.65
N TYR A 129 14.43 -21.09 15.84
CA TYR A 129 15.57 -20.72 16.68
C TYR A 129 15.24 -20.81 18.17
N GLY A 130 16.21 -21.26 18.97
CA GLY A 130 16.09 -21.38 20.42
C GLY A 130 15.53 -22.71 20.90
N LYS A 131 15.22 -22.77 22.20
CA LYS A 131 14.66 -23.94 22.88
C LYS A 131 13.41 -23.52 23.66
N PRO A 132 12.21 -23.58 23.07
CA PRO A 132 10.99 -23.14 23.74
C PRO A 132 10.64 -24.03 24.94
N LYS A 133 10.00 -23.43 25.94
CA LYS A 133 9.40 -24.14 27.08
C LYS A 133 7.93 -24.39 26.79
N VAL A 134 7.54 -25.65 26.67
CA VAL A 134 6.22 -26.07 26.21
C VAL A 134 5.49 -26.74 27.36
N TRP A 135 4.32 -26.21 27.73
CA TRP A 135 3.49 -26.82 28.75
C TRP A 135 3.03 -28.21 28.30
N LYS A 136 3.10 -29.20 29.20
CA LYS A 136 2.77 -30.60 28.92
C LYS A 136 1.44 -30.81 28.16
N GLU A 137 0.42 -29.98 28.40
CA GLU A 137 -0.88 -30.08 27.73
C GLU A 137 -0.89 -29.54 26.29
N PHE A 138 0.14 -28.79 25.91
CA PHE A 138 0.29 -28.19 24.58
C PHE A 138 1.38 -28.86 23.74
N VAL A 139 1.96 -29.97 24.20
CA VAL A 139 3.02 -30.66 23.45
C VAL A 139 2.53 -31.13 22.09
N ASP A 140 1.36 -31.76 22.02
CA ASP A 140 0.80 -32.26 20.77
C ASP A 140 0.53 -31.11 19.78
N VAL A 141 -0.03 -30.00 20.27
CA VAL A 141 -0.27 -28.78 19.48
C VAL A 141 1.04 -28.13 19.04
N PHE A 142 2.05 -28.07 19.90
CA PHE A 142 3.36 -27.54 19.55
C PHE A 142 4.02 -28.38 18.44
N GLN A 143 3.86 -29.71 18.50
CA GLN A 143 4.37 -30.62 17.48
C GLN A 143 3.75 -30.37 16.10
N THR A 144 2.48 -29.92 16.02
CA THR A 144 1.88 -29.55 14.73
C THR A 144 2.52 -28.29 14.14
N TYR A 145 2.95 -27.32 14.95
CA TYR A 145 3.60 -26.10 14.46
C TYR A 145 5.05 -26.29 13.98
N ILE A 146 5.71 -27.35 14.43
CA ILE A 146 7.08 -27.65 14.01
C ILE A 146 7.14 -28.68 12.88
N GLU A 147 6.01 -29.25 12.43
CA GLU A 147 5.87 -30.06 11.20
C GLU A 147 7.01 -31.07 10.91
N GLY A 148 7.55 -31.72 11.95
CA GLY A 148 8.67 -32.68 11.81
C GLY A 148 10.07 -32.05 11.67
N HIS A 149 10.20 -30.74 11.74
CA HIS A 149 11.48 -30.05 11.90
C HIS A 149 12.11 -30.39 13.26
N ASN A 150 13.44 -30.53 13.27
CA ASN A 150 14.19 -30.83 14.49
C ASN A 150 14.37 -29.57 15.36
N VAL A 151 13.31 -29.19 16.07
CA VAL A 151 13.30 -28.10 17.05
C VAL A 151 13.42 -28.70 18.43
N GLY A 152 14.54 -28.45 19.12
CA GLY A 152 14.68 -28.85 20.52
C GLY A 152 13.75 -28.02 21.41
N TYR A 153 13.01 -28.65 22.32
CA TYR A 153 12.14 -27.97 23.28
C TYR A 153 12.28 -28.57 24.70
N GLU A 154 11.78 -27.88 25.70
CA GLU A 154 11.72 -28.31 27.10
C GLU A 154 10.26 -28.43 27.53
N VAL A 155 9.86 -29.60 28.05
CA VAL A 155 8.51 -29.79 28.58
C VAL A 155 8.45 -29.27 30.01
N ILE A 156 7.50 -28.39 30.30
CA ILE A 156 7.22 -27.86 31.64
C ILE A 156 5.91 -28.45 32.19
N ASP A 157 5.87 -28.67 33.49
CA ASP A 157 4.76 -29.29 34.21
C ASP A 157 3.78 -28.29 34.83
N TYR A 158 4.13 -26.99 34.83
CA TYR A 158 3.28 -25.88 35.26
C TYR A 158 2.63 -25.17 34.07
N LYS A 159 1.40 -24.69 34.27
CA LYS A 159 0.70 -23.85 33.29
C LYS A 159 1.35 -22.45 33.27
N PRO A 160 1.97 -22.01 32.16
CA PRO A 160 2.47 -20.66 32.06
C PRO A 160 1.30 -19.67 32.10
N ARG A 161 1.47 -18.58 32.85
CA ARG A 161 0.50 -17.48 32.87
C ARG A 161 0.58 -16.71 31.56
N SER A 162 -0.56 -16.26 31.06
CA SER A 162 -0.60 -15.35 29.91
C SER A 162 0.03 -14.00 30.26
N GLN A 163 0.43 -13.22 29.26
CA GLN A 163 0.97 -11.89 29.50
C GLN A 163 0.01 -10.96 30.27
N VAL A 164 -1.30 -11.12 30.09
CA VAL A 164 -2.33 -10.31 30.79
C VAL A 164 -2.41 -10.73 32.26
N GLU A 165 -2.47 -12.03 32.53
CA GLU A 165 -2.45 -12.56 33.91
C GLU A 165 -1.15 -12.19 34.64
N MET A 166 -0.03 -12.11 33.91
CA MET A 166 1.25 -11.67 34.47
C MET A 166 1.26 -10.17 34.80
N LEU A 167 0.67 -9.32 33.95
CA LEU A 167 0.54 -7.88 34.22
C LEU A 167 -0.23 -7.62 35.51
N GLU A 168 -1.34 -8.33 35.70
CA GLU A 168 -2.17 -8.24 36.92
C GLU A 168 -1.44 -8.82 38.13
N PHE A 169 -0.83 -10.00 38.00
CA PHE A 169 -0.12 -10.66 39.11
C PHE A 169 1.07 -9.87 39.64
N LEU A 170 1.78 -9.17 38.74
CA LEU A 170 2.92 -8.32 39.12
C LEU A 170 2.48 -6.92 39.56
N GLU A 171 1.21 -6.55 39.36
CA GLU A 171 0.68 -5.20 39.57
C GLU A 171 1.42 -4.12 38.75
N LEU A 172 1.98 -4.49 37.59
CA LEU A 172 2.79 -3.62 36.73
C LEU A 172 2.04 -3.09 35.49
N GLY A 173 0.74 -3.33 35.39
CA GLY A 173 -0.09 -2.71 34.37
C GLY A 173 -1.56 -2.69 34.73
N ASP A 174 -2.32 -1.87 33.99
CA ASP A 174 -3.76 -1.71 34.21
C ASP A 174 -4.50 -1.45 32.90
N THR A 175 -5.24 -2.46 32.45
CA THR A 175 -6.09 -2.39 31.26
C THR A 175 -7.49 -1.87 31.56
N GLU A 176 -7.99 -2.04 32.79
CA GLU A 176 -9.35 -1.62 33.16
C GLU A 176 -9.46 -0.09 33.29
N ARG A 177 -8.52 0.55 33.99
CA ARG A 177 -8.46 2.00 34.08
C ARG A 177 -8.14 2.62 32.72
N ALA A 178 -7.27 2.00 31.94
CA ALA A 178 -7.00 2.45 30.58
C ALA A 178 -8.27 2.40 29.70
N ALA A 179 -9.07 1.34 29.84
CA ALA A 179 -10.34 1.22 29.14
C ALA A 179 -11.35 2.32 29.54
N LYS A 180 -11.39 2.72 30.81
CA LYS A 180 -12.23 3.83 31.27
C LYS A 180 -11.82 5.18 30.68
N VAL A 181 -10.53 5.39 30.41
CA VAL A 181 -9.98 6.67 29.92
C VAL A 181 -9.99 6.76 28.40
N ALA A 182 -9.55 5.72 27.70
CA ALA A 182 -9.29 5.75 26.27
C ALA A 182 -10.08 4.68 25.46
N GLY A 183 -10.84 3.81 26.14
CA GLY A 183 -11.59 2.72 25.51
C GLY A 183 -10.78 1.42 25.38
N SER A 184 -11.35 0.43 24.70
CA SER A 184 -10.73 -0.89 24.53
C SER A 184 -9.35 -0.83 23.85
N ARG A 185 -8.48 -1.82 24.15
CA ARG A 185 -7.12 -1.97 23.59
C ARG A 185 -6.10 -0.90 24.02
N PHE A 186 -6.38 -0.19 25.11
CA PHE A 186 -5.40 0.65 25.81
C PHE A 186 -4.95 -0.01 27.12
N PHE A 187 -3.78 0.38 27.60
CA PHE A 187 -3.18 -0.14 28.84
C PHE A 187 -2.30 0.94 29.50
N TYR A 188 -2.19 0.87 30.82
CA TYR A 188 -1.10 1.51 31.56
C TYR A 188 -0.02 0.49 31.86
N LEU A 189 1.25 0.90 31.81
CA LEU A 189 2.40 0.16 32.34
C LEU A 189 2.99 0.93 33.51
N PHE A 190 3.51 0.21 34.50
CA PHE A 190 4.10 0.77 35.71
C PHE A 190 5.53 0.26 35.95
N GLU A 191 6.30 1.06 36.70
CA GLU A 191 7.62 0.75 37.25
C GLU A 191 8.55 0.00 36.27
N ASP A 192 8.94 -1.22 36.63
CA ASP A 192 9.93 -2.01 35.90
C ASP A 192 9.51 -2.33 34.46
N LEU A 193 8.21 -2.41 34.15
CA LEU A 193 7.75 -2.60 32.77
C LEU A 193 7.91 -1.34 31.92
N VAL A 194 7.80 -0.15 32.53
CA VAL A 194 8.11 1.10 31.84
C VAL A 194 9.61 1.17 31.53
N TRP A 195 10.46 0.78 32.50
CA TRP A 195 11.90 0.71 32.26
C TRP A 195 12.26 -0.33 31.20
N LEU A 196 11.61 -1.49 31.22
CA LEU A 196 11.82 -2.53 30.21
C LEU A 196 11.43 -2.05 28.80
N ASP A 197 10.29 -1.36 28.65
CA ASP A 197 9.89 -0.73 27.37
C ASP A 197 10.99 0.20 26.84
N LYS A 198 11.53 1.09 27.68
CA LYS A 198 12.61 2.00 27.29
C LYS A 198 13.91 1.26 26.97
N ALA A 199 14.27 0.26 27.76
CA ALA A 199 15.49 -0.52 27.56
C ALA A 199 15.46 -1.28 26.22
N LEU A 200 14.32 -1.88 25.85
CA LEU A 200 14.17 -2.58 24.57
C LEU A 200 14.30 -1.63 23.37
N MET A 201 13.67 -0.44 23.45
CA MET A 201 13.81 0.56 22.39
C MET A 201 15.26 1.02 22.24
N LEU A 202 15.93 1.36 23.35
CA LEU A 202 17.33 1.80 23.33
C LEU A 202 18.26 0.72 22.79
N TYR A 203 18.07 -0.54 23.20
CA TYR A 203 18.82 -1.67 22.68
C TYR A 203 18.66 -1.80 21.16
N ALA A 204 17.43 -1.71 20.64
CA ALA A 204 17.17 -1.81 19.20
C ALA A 204 17.82 -0.64 18.43
N MET A 205 17.73 0.60 18.95
CA MET A 205 18.36 1.77 18.35
C MET A 205 19.88 1.63 18.28
N GLU A 206 20.51 1.21 19.38
CA GLU A 206 21.96 0.99 19.42
C GLU A 206 22.38 -0.13 18.46
N TYR A 207 21.68 -1.27 18.49
CA TYR A 207 21.95 -2.40 17.62
C TYR A 207 21.88 -2.01 16.14
N MET A 208 20.81 -1.34 15.71
CA MET A 208 20.62 -0.92 14.32
C MET A 208 21.63 0.16 13.89
N THR A 209 21.98 1.10 14.78
CA THR A 209 22.99 2.12 14.49
C THR A 209 24.37 1.46 14.27
N LYS A 210 24.71 0.43 15.05
CA LYS A 210 25.93 -0.37 14.84
C LYS A 210 25.94 -1.12 13.50
N GLN A 211 24.78 -1.44 12.94
CA GLN A 211 24.65 -1.99 11.58
C GLN A 211 24.73 -0.92 10.47
N GLY A 212 24.95 0.35 10.82
CA GLY A 212 25.11 1.47 9.88
C GLY A 212 23.81 2.18 9.49
N PHE A 213 22.69 1.92 10.18
CA PHE A 213 21.45 2.65 9.95
C PHE A 213 21.52 4.05 10.58
N THR A 214 20.97 5.04 9.88
CA THR A 214 20.80 6.40 10.41
C THR A 214 19.59 6.45 11.33
N LEU A 215 19.79 6.90 12.56
CA LEU A 215 18.72 7.11 13.52
C LEU A 215 17.93 8.39 13.17
N VAL A 216 16.61 8.30 13.09
CA VAL A 216 15.71 9.41 12.76
C VAL A 216 14.48 9.37 13.67
N GLU A 217 14.12 10.51 14.27
CA GLU A 217 12.84 10.71 14.97
C GLU A 217 11.89 11.50 14.05
N PRO A 218 10.87 10.86 13.46
CA PRO A 218 9.96 11.52 12.54
C PRO A 218 8.77 12.18 13.26
N PRO A 219 8.03 13.10 12.60
CA PRO A 219 6.74 13.55 13.08
C PRO A 219 5.73 12.38 13.17
N PHE A 220 4.98 12.29 14.28
CA PHE A 220 3.97 11.24 14.48
C PHE A 220 2.64 11.50 13.76
N MET A 221 2.43 12.72 13.27
CA MET A 221 1.27 13.08 12.46
C MET A 221 1.72 13.33 11.01
N MET A 222 0.98 12.75 10.07
CA MET A 222 1.33 12.79 8.65
C MET A 222 0.17 13.33 7.80
N ARG A 223 0.51 14.08 6.74
CA ARG A 223 -0.48 14.52 5.75
C ARG A 223 -0.96 13.35 4.90
N LYS A 224 -2.24 13.38 4.50
CA LYS A 224 -2.88 12.35 3.67
C LYS A 224 -2.02 11.91 2.47
N LYS A 225 -1.46 12.86 1.72
CA LYS A 225 -0.63 12.57 0.54
C LYS A 225 0.57 11.65 0.81
N ALA A 226 1.20 11.78 1.98
CA ALA A 226 2.32 10.93 2.35
C ALA A 226 1.85 9.55 2.84
N TYR A 227 0.72 9.51 3.57
CA TYR A 227 0.06 8.26 3.93
C TYR A 227 -0.39 7.47 2.69
N GLU A 228 -0.86 8.16 1.65
CA GLU A 228 -1.26 7.57 0.38
C GLU A 228 -0.14 6.85 -0.37
N GLY A 229 1.12 7.15 -0.05
CA GLY A 229 2.27 6.51 -0.67
C GLY A 229 2.75 5.23 0.03
N VAL A 230 2.25 4.93 1.23
CA VAL A 230 2.78 3.84 2.07
C VAL A 230 1.75 2.78 2.47
N SER A 231 0.47 3.05 2.25
CA SER A 231 -0.63 2.14 2.62
C SER A 231 -1.71 2.12 1.54
N SER A 232 -2.43 1.00 1.46
CA SER A 232 -3.63 0.87 0.63
C SER A 232 -4.84 1.50 1.31
N PHE A 233 -5.71 2.16 0.53
CA PHE A 233 -7.04 2.56 0.98
C PHE A 233 -8.04 1.52 0.50
N GLN A 234 -8.06 0.37 1.18
CA GLN A 234 -9.17 -0.55 1.16
C GLN A 234 -9.79 -0.57 2.56
#